data_AF-A0A5J4PPQ2-F1
#
_entry.id   AF-A0A5J4PPQ2-F1
#
_cell.length_a   1.000
_cell.length_b   1.000
_cell.length_c   1.000
_cell.angle_alpha   90.00
_cell.angle_beta   90.00
_cell.angle_gamma   90.00
#
_symmetry.space_group_name_H-M   'P 1'
#
loop_
_entity.id
_entity.type
_entity.pdbx_description
1 polymer ?
#
loop_
_entity_poly.entity_id
_entity_poly.type
_entity_poly.pdbx_seq_one_letter_code
_entity_poly.pdbx_strand_id
1 'polypeptide(L)'
;MIISQEDKNLLTEKGISEAQIMEQLDCFRRGFPYLTLEAAASAGKGILVLTAGEQQAYLSAWQNYTQTTNKTIMKFVPASGAASRMFKDLFEFLGADYDTPTTKFEQTFFASIDKFAFYEDLNEACVRIEG
;
A
#
# COMPACT_ATOMS: atom_id res chain seq x y z
N MET A 1 15.16 -10.03 26.55
CA MET A 1 14.15 -8.96 26.61
C MET A 1 13.09 -9.41 27.60
N ILE A 2 12.81 -8.61 28.63
CA ILE A 2 11.80 -8.92 29.65
C ILE A 2 10.59 -8.03 29.34
N ILE A 3 9.41 -8.62 29.18
CA ILE A 3 8.16 -7.90 28.97
C ILE A 3 7.71 -7.36 30.33
N SER A 4 7.57 -6.04 30.47
CA SER A 4 7.17 -5.40 31.72
C SER A 4 5.68 -5.62 32.02
N GLN A 5 5.23 -5.30 33.24
CA GLN A 5 3.81 -5.37 33.56
C GLN A 5 2.98 -4.35 32.76
N GLU A 6 3.55 -3.19 32.45
CA GLU A 6 2.91 -2.17 31.62
C GLU A 6 2.71 -2.69 30.18
N ASP A 7 3.72 -3.36 29.62
CA ASP A 7 3.61 -4.00 28.30
C ASP A 7 2.51 -5.08 28.30
N LYS A 8 2.43 -5.90 29.35
CA LYS A 8 1.39 -6.95 29.48
C LYS A 8 -0.02 -6.35 29.50
N ASN A 9 -0.21 -5.25 30.19
CA ASN A 9 -1.50 -4.56 30.26
C ASN A 9 -1.88 -4.00 28.88
N LEU A 10 -0.94 -3.34 28.20
CA LEU A 10 -1.15 -2.78 26.86
C LEU A 10 -1.46 -3.86 25.81
N LEU A 11 -0.73 -4.97 25.85
CA LEU A 11 -0.95 -6.10 24.95
C LEU A 11 -2.34 -6.71 25.16
N THR A 12 -2.76 -6.86 26.42
CA THR A 12 -4.10 -7.34 26.76
C THR A 12 -5.19 -6.41 26.24
N GLU A 13 -5.04 -5.09 26.40
CA GLU A 13 -5.96 -4.09 25.86
C GLU A 13 -6.09 -4.17 24.33
N LYS A 14 -4.97 -4.49 23.65
CA LYS A 14 -4.92 -4.70 22.19
C LYS A 14 -5.39 -6.09 21.73
N GLY A 15 -5.78 -6.97 22.65
CA GLY A 15 -6.17 -8.34 22.33
C GLY A 15 -5.00 -9.24 21.88
N ILE A 16 -3.77 -8.92 22.28
CA ILE A 16 -2.55 -9.65 21.95
C ILE A 16 -2.11 -10.46 23.18
N SER A 17 -2.03 -11.78 23.03
CA SER A 17 -1.57 -12.67 24.09
C SER A 17 -0.04 -12.67 24.25
N GLU A 18 0.42 -13.07 25.43
CA GLU A 18 1.87 -13.23 25.71
C GLU A 18 2.52 -14.26 24.77
N ALA A 19 1.78 -15.28 24.35
CA ALA A 19 2.26 -16.24 23.36
C ALA A 19 2.48 -15.60 21.97
N GLN A 20 1.53 -14.77 21.51
CA GLN A 20 1.63 -14.08 20.22
C GLN A 20 2.81 -13.09 20.18
N ILE A 21 3.02 -12.31 21.25
CA ILE A 21 4.15 -11.38 21.30
C ILE A 21 5.49 -12.12 21.35
N MET A 22 5.56 -13.25 22.06
CA MET A 22 6.78 -14.05 22.12
C MET A 22 7.12 -14.66 20.75
N GLU A 23 6.12 -15.12 20.00
CA GLU A 23 6.27 -15.58 18.62
C GLU A 23 6.76 -14.46 17.69
N GLN A 24 6.15 -13.28 17.77
CA GLN A 24 6.59 -12.11 16.97
C GLN A 24 8.03 -11.71 17.27
N LEU A 25 8.41 -11.66 18.56
CA LEU A 25 9.78 -11.38 18.98
C LEU A 25 10.76 -12.44 18.47
N ASP A 26 10.33 -13.69 18.40
CA ASP A 26 11.14 -14.77 17.87
C ASP A 26 11.32 -14.66 16.35
N CYS A 27 10.28 -14.24 15.61
CA CYS A 27 10.40 -13.87 14.19
C CYS A 27 11.39 -12.73 13.97
N PHE A 28 11.44 -11.71 14.85
CA PHE A 28 12.46 -10.66 14.76
C PHE A 28 13.88 -11.19 14.98
N ARG A 29 14.07 -12.21 15.82
CA ARG A 29 15.39 -12.80 16.09
C ARG A 29 15.85 -13.75 14.98
N ARG A 30 14.96 -14.64 14.54
CA ARG A 30 15.26 -15.66 13.52
C ARG A 30 15.15 -15.13 12.09
N GLY A 31 14.57 -13.94 11.93
CA GLY A 31 14.13 -13.45 10.63
C GLY A 31 12.84 -14.14 10.17
N PHE A 32 12.27 -13.62 9.09
CA PHE A 32 11.11 -14.24 8.45
C PHE A 32 11.59 -15.21 7.37
N PRO A 33 10.99 -16.41 7.28
CA PRO A 33 11.28 -17.29 6.16
C PRO A 33 10.90 -16.61 4.85
N TYR A 34 11.58 -16.95 3.76
CA TYR A 34 11.18 -16.49 2.45
C TYR A 34 9.77 -16.98 2.13
N LEU A 35 8.91 -16.04 1.73
CA LEU A 35 7.58 -16.39 1.25
C LEU A 35 7.72 -17.16 -0.06
N THR A 36 7.18 -18.37 -0.10
CA THR A 36 7.06 -19.10 -1.36
C THR A 36 5.87 -18.52 -2.12
N LEU A 37 6.14 -17.88 -3.27
CA LEU A 37 5.09 -17.36 -4.13
C LEU A 37 4.39 -18.52 -4.82
N GLU A 38 3.10 -18.70 -4.55
CA GLU A 38 2.29 -19.74 -5.19
C GLU A 38 1.98 -19.38 -6.65
N ALA A 39 1.44 -18.18 -6.88
CA ALA A 39 1.15 -17.64 -8.19
C ALA A 39 0.88 -16.12 -8.10
N ALA A 40 0.89 -15.44 -9.24
CA ALA A 40 0.33 -14.09 -9.33
C ALA A 40 -1.18 -14.12 -9.00
N ALA A 41 -1.66 -13.05 -8.34
CA ALA A 41 -3.07 -12.94 -8.01
C ALA A 41 -3.92 -12.86 -9.29
N SER A 42 -4.92 -13.73 -9.39
CA SER A 42 -5.86 -13.77 -10.53
C SER A 42 -7.26 -14.11 -10.06
N ALA A 43 -8.24 -14.04 -10.96
CA ALA A 43 -9.53 -14.69 -10.73
C ALA A 43 -9.29 -16.17 -10.37
N GLY A 44 -9.84 -16.60 -9.24
CA GLY A 44 -9.61 -17.95 -8.69
C GLY A 44 -8.27 -18.16 -7.96
N LYS A 45 -7.38 -17.16 -7.95
CA LYS A 45 -6.10 -17.17 -7.20
C LYS A 45 -5.97 -15.88 -6.38
N GLY A 46 -6.82 -15.72 -5.38
CA GLY A 46 -6.75 -14.59 -4.43
C GLY A 46 -7.50 -13.32 -4.84
N ILE A 47 -7.96 -13.18 -6.09
CA ILE A 47 -8.90 -12.10 -6.48
C ILE A 47 -10.33 -12.63 -6.41
N LEU A 48 -11.13 -12.06 -5.52
CA LEU A 48 -12.57 -12.32 -5.43
C LEU A 48 -13.29 -11.66 -6.61
N VAL A 49 -13.98 -12.47 -7.42
CA VAL A 49 -14.79 -11.99 -8.55
C VAL A 49 -16.25 -12.08 -8.18
N LEU A 50 -16.91 -10.92 -8.15
CA LEU A 50 -18.31 -10.81 -7.73
C LEU A 50 -19.26 -11.05 -8.89
N THR A 51 -20.30 -11.83 -8.64
CA THR A 51 -21.45 -11.96 -9.54
C THR A 51 -22.26 -10.66 -9.60
N ALA A 52 -23.09 -10.49 -10.63
CA ALA A 52 -23.96 -9.32 -10.76
C ALA A 52 -24.88 -9.13 -9.53
N GLY A 53 -25.38 -10.23 -8.95
CA GLY A 53 -26.21 -10.18 -7.75
C GLY A 53 -25.44 -9.70 -6.51
N GLU A 54 -24.21 -10.19 -6.31
CA GLU A 54 -23.35 -9.76 -5.20
C GLU A 54 -22.92 -8.31 -5.36
N GLN A 55 -22.57 -7.88 -6.57
CA GLN A 55 -22.26 -6.49 -6.88
C GLN A 55 -23.43 -5.58 -6.49
N GLN A 56 -24.65 -5.94 -6.90
CA GLN A 56 -25.85 -5.18 -6.55
C GLN A 56 -26.09 -5.15 -5.04
N ALA A 57 -25.89 -6.28 -4.35
CA ALA A 57 -26.05 -6.35 -2.90
C ALA A 57 -25.06 -5.40 -2.16
N TYR A 58 -23.79 -5.38 -2.56
CA TYR A 58 -22.80 -4.47 -1.96
C TYR A 58 -23.09 -3.01 -2.27
N LEU A 59 -23.52 -2.69 -3.49
CA LEU A 59 -23.94 -1.33 -3.86
C LEU A 59 -25.12 -0.87 -3.01
N SER A 60 -26.14 -1.72 -2.84
CA SER A 60 -27.28 -1.40 -1.99
C SER A 60 -26.89 -1.25 -0.52
N ALA A 61 -25.98 -2.09 0.00
CA ALA A 61 -25.46 -1.95 1.36
C ALA A 61 -24.73 -0.61 1.56
N TRP A 62 -23.92 -0.20 0.59
CA TRP A 62 -23.24 1.10 0.61
C TRP A 62 -24.24 2.27 0.55
N GLN A 63 -25.21 2.22 -0.37
CA GLN A 63 -26.24 3.25 -0.50
C GLN A 63 -27.03 3.42 0.81
N ASN A 64 -27.49 2.32 1.41
CA ASN A 64 -28.18 2.33 2.70
C ASN A 64 -27.31 2.96 3.81
N TYR A 65 -26.00 2.65 3.82
CA TYR A 65 -25.07 3.25 4.77
C TYR A 65 -24.98 4.78 4.59
N THR A 66 -24.87 5.25 3.34
CA THR A 66 -24.76 6.69 3.02
C THR A 66 -26.04 7.49 3.31
N GLN A 67 -27.21 6.83 3.27
CA GLN A 67 -28.51 7.46 3.54
C GLN A 67 -28.87 7.50 5.04
N THR A 68 -28.13 6.78 5.88
CA THR A 68 -28.37 6.76 7.32
C THR A 68 -27.87 8.06 7.97
N THR A 69 -28.69 8.72 8.78
CA THR A 69 -28.27 9.90 9.56
C THR A 69 -27.25 9.50 10.64
N ASN A 70 -26.28 10.37 10.92
CA ASN A 70 -25.21 10.16 11.92
C ASN A 70 -24.11 9.11 11.55
N LYS A 71 -23.73 8.99 10.27
CA LYS A 71 -22.55 8.23 9.85
C LYS A 71 -21.41 9.15 9.40
N THR A 72 -20.18 8.73 9.65
CA THR A 72 -18.97 9.44 9.23
C THR A 72 -18.25 8.64 8.15
N ILE A 73 -18.17 9.19 6.94
CA ILE A 73 -17.42 8.59 5.85
C ILE A 73 -15.99 9.13 5.90
N MET A 74 -15.03 8.24 6.02
CA MET A 74 -13.61 8.58 6.05
C MET A 74 -12.91 8.01 4.83
N LYS A 75 -12.09 8.83 4.18
CA LYS A 75 -11.14 8.32 3.18
C LYS A 75 -9.98 7.65 3.92
N PHE A 76 -9.96 6.33 3.94
CA PHE A 76 -8.83 5.57 4.45
C PHE A 76 -7.73 5.49 3.39
N VAL A 77 -6.62 6.18 3.63
CA VAL A 77 -5.40 6.05 2.83
C VAL A 77 -4.45 5.13 3.58
N PRO A 78 -4.16 3.92 3.09
CA PRO A 78 -3.28 2.99 3.79
C PRO A 78 -1.86 3.56 3.93
N ALA A 79 -1.07 3.03 4.87
CA ALA A 79 0.27 3.52 5.23
C ALA A 79 1.31 3.51 4.09
N SER A 80 1.00 2.87 2.95
CA SER A 80 1.70 3.06 1.67
C SER A 80 1.28 4.36 0.96
N GLY A 81 0.83 5.36 1.73
CA GLY A 81 0.05 6.50 1.30
C GLY A 81 0.58 7.17 0.04
N ALA A 82 -0.33 7.49 -0.88
CA ALA A 82 -0.07 8.17 -2.15
C ALA A 82 1.07 7.57 -3.01
N ALA A 83 1.40 6.28 -2.82
CA ALA A 83 2.56 5.64 -3.44
C ALA A 83 3.90 6.35 -3.13
N SER A 84 4.01 7.10 -2.02
CA SER A 84 5.21 7.89 -1.69
C SER A 84 6.48 7.06 -1.59
N ARG A 85 6.38 5.77 -1.21
CA ARG A 85 7.54 4.85 -1.25
C ARG A 85 7.94 4.44 -2.66
N MET A 86 6.99 4.35 -3.58
CA MET A 86 7.23 4.00 -4.98
C MET A 86 7.92 5.15 -5.73
N PHE A 87 7.57 6.40 -5.40
CA PHE A 87 8.13 7.60 -6.02
C PHE A 87 9.17 8.31 -5.15
N LYS A 88 9.66 7.66 -4.07
CA LYS A 88 10.59 8.28 -3.10
C LYS A 88 11.81 8.87 -3.80
N ASP A 89 12.48 8.05 -4.61
CA ASP A 89 13.72 8.43 -5.30
C ASP A 89 13.45 9.53 -6.34
N LEU A 90 12.25 9.58 -6.93
CA LEU A 90 11.85 10.66 -7.85
C LEU A 90 11.59 11.98 -7.10
N PHE A 91 11.00 11.94 -5.91
CA PHE A 91 10.85 13.13 -5.07
C PHE A 91 12.19 13.66 -4.57
N GLU A 92 13.13 12.76 -4.27
CA GLU A 92 14.51 13.14 -3.92
C GLU A 92 15.22 13.80 -5.10
N PHE A 93 15.06 13.27 -6.32
CA PHE A 93 15.55 13.90 -7.55
C PHE A 93 14.94 15.28 -7.80
N LEU A 94 13.62 15.43 -7.65
CA LEU A 94 12.92 16.70 -7.83
C LEU A 94 13.42 17.81 -6.88
N GLY A 95 13.88 17.44 -5.68
CA GLY A 95 14.41 18.39 -4.69
C GLY A 95 15.92 18.58 -4.75
N ALA A 96 16.61 17.95 -5.70
CA ALA A 96 18.07 18.00 -5.79
C ALA A 96 18.58 19.31 -6.41
N ASP A 97 19.88 19.58 -6.23
CA ASP A 97 20.61 20.70 -6.82
C ASP A 97 21.09 20.43 -8.26
N TYR A 98 20.59 19.34 -8.86
CA TYR A 98 20.90 18.91 -10.22
C TYR A 98 19.62 18.56 -10.98
N ASP A 99 19.65 18.74 -12.30
CA ASP A 99 18.51 18.55 -13.21
C ASP A 99 18.68 17.32 -14.14
N THR A 100 19.82 16.64 -14.04
CA THR A 100 20.18 15.51 -14.89
C THR A 100 20.31 14.23 -14.05
N PRO A 101 19.71 13.09 -14.47
CA PRO A 101 19.79 11.83 -13.73
C PRO A 101 21.22 11.40 -13.36
N THR A 102 21.52 11.29 -12.07
CA THR A 102 22.85 10.90 -11.56
C THR A 102 22.87 9.49 -10.98
N THR A 103 21.79 9.05 -10.33
CA THR A 103 21.72 7.71 -9.76
C THR A 103 21.32 6.68 -10.82
N LYS A 104 21.70 5.42 -10.60
CA LYS A 104 21.30 4.32 -11.48
C LYS A 104 19.78 4.17 -11.56
N PHE A 105 19.08 4.46 -10.45
CA PHE A 105 17.62 4.46 -10.43
C PHE A 105 17.07 5.54 -11.36
N GLU A 106 17.46 6.80 -11.18
CA GLU A 106 16.99 7.92 -12.02
C GLU A 106 17.26 7.65 -13.50
N GLN A 107 18.49 7.26 -13.83
CA GLN A 107 18.88 6.97 -15.21
C GLN A 107 17.99 5.87 -15.82
N THR A 108 17.72 4.80 -15.07
CA THR A 108 16.88 3.69 -15.54
C THR A 108 15.41 4.11 -15.66
N PHE A 109 14.92 4.89 -14.69
CA PHE A 109 13.56 5.41 -14.66
C PHE A 109 13.27 6.24 -15.91
N PHE A 110 14.07 7.28 -16.18
CA PHE A 110 13.87 8.15 -17.33
C PHE A 110 14.17 7.46 -18.66
N ALA A 111 15.16 6.56 -18.73
CA ALA A 111 15.44 5.79 -19.94
C ALA A 111 14.37 4.74 -20.30
N SER A 112 13.46 4.43 -19.36
CA SER A 112 12.39 3.44 -19.56
C SER A 112 10.99 4.01 -19.37
N ILE A 113 10.88 5.34 -19.31
CA ILE A 113 9.63 6.04 -18.98
C ILE A 113 8.52 5.72 -19.99
N ASP A 114 8.89 5.50 -21.25
CA ASP A 114 8.05 5.09 -22.38
C ASP A 114 7.41 3.70 -22.21
N LYS A 115 7.96 2.86 -21.33
CA LYS A 115 7.48 1.49 -21.08
C LYS A 115 6.47 1.42 -19.94
N PHE A 116 6.19 2.52 -19.26
CA PHE A 116 5.30 2.52 -18.11
C PHE A 116 3.85 2.40 -18.57
N ALA A 117 3.05 1.66 -17.80
CA ALA A 117 1.63 1.44 -18.12
C ALA A 117 0.81 2.74 -18.19
N PHE A 118 1.32 3.82 -17.59
CA PHE A 118 0.71 5.15 -17.56
C PHE A 118 1.47 6.18 -18.42
N TYR A 119 2.36 5.75 -19.31
CA TYR A 119 3.22 6.67 -20.08
C TYR A 119 2.41 7.68 -20.90
N GLU A 120 1.36 7.22 -21.61
CA GLU A 120 0.52 8.10 -22.44
C GLU A 120 -0.13 9.22 -21.61
N ASP A 121 -0.75 8.86 -20.47
CA ASP A 121 -1.36 9.82 -19.54
C ASP A 121 -0.33 10.82 -18.99
N LEU A 122 0.88 10.34 -18.68
CA LEU A 122 1.98 11.17 -18.19
C LEU A 122 2.47 12.15 -19.26
N ASN A 123 2.68 11.67 -20.49
CA ASN A 123 3.14 12.48 -21.61
C ASN A 123 2.13 13.58 -21.96
N GLU A 124 0.83 13.24 -22.00
CA GLU A 124 -0.24 14.23 -22.20
C GLU A 124 -0.23 15.32 -21.12
N ALA A 125 -0.05 14.92 -19.85
CA ALA A 125 0.04 15.87 -18.74
C ALA A 125 1.27 16.79 -18.87
N CYS A 126 2.44 16.26 -19.24
CA CYS A 126 3.65 17.05 -19.46
C CYS A 126 3.49 18.07 -20.59
N VAL A 127 2.93 17.66 -21.73
CA VAL A 127 2.66 18.55 -22.87
C VAL A 127 1.69 19.67 -22.47
N ARG A 128 0.66 19.37 -21.68
CA ARG A 128 -0.31 20.38 -21.23
C ARG A 128 0.30 21.41 -20.26
N ILE A 129 1.30 21.02 -19.47
CA ILE A 129 1.87 21.88 -18.41
C ILE A 129 3.05 22.70 -18.94
N GLU A 130 3.91 22.10 -19.76
CA GLU A 130 5.19 22.70 -20.21
C GLU A 130 5.24 23.01 -21.72
N GLY A 131 4.24 22.56 -22.50
CA GLY A 131 4.12 22.80 -23.95
C GLY A 131 3.14 23.93 -24.28
#